data_AF-A0A8T1WXV4-F1
#
_entry.id   AF-A0A8T1WXV4-F1
#
_cell.length_a   1.000
_cell.length_b   1.000
_cell.length_c   1.000
_cell.angle_alpha   90.00
_cell.angle_beta   90.00
_cell.angle_gamma   90.00
#
_symmetry.space_group_name_H-M   'P 1'
#
loop_
_entity.id
_entity.type
_entity.pdbx_description
1 polymer ?
#
loop_
_entity_poly.entity_id
_entity_poly.type
_entity_poly.pdbx_seq_one_letter_code
_entity_poly.pdbx_strand_id
1 'polypeptide(L)'
;MNQNSSDAFSTVPRELRCTYRSKPCPNERARKRNGTLHKLCQTHRLKANKTQRDMQRRLREQRRQEQLERQLNDLKAMELLDEFLQAEIPLELDTDEDLDMWGIPEPLSSPVDWSPEDIDLLLTLLGATSNSSVH
;
A
#
# COMPACT_ATOMS: atom_id res chain seq x y z
N MET A 1 -32.60 42.87 3.50
CA MET A 1 -31.80 43.89 2.80
C MET A 1 -30.43 43.31 2.44
N ASN A 2 -30.08 43.19 1.16
CA ASN A 2 -28.85 43.78 0.63
C ASN A 2 -28.85 43.67 -0.89
N GLN A 3 -29.11 44.82 -1.51
CA GLN A 3 -29.03 45.06 -2.94
C GLN A 3 -27.55 45.15 -3.34
N ASN A 4 -27.18 44.57 -4.48
CA ASN A 4 -26.39 45.28 -5.50
C ASN A 4 -26.25 44.38 -6.74
N SER A 5 -27.11 44.60 -7.73
CA SER A 5 -26.88 45.55 -8.84
C SER A 5 -26.06 44.88 -9.93
N SER A 6 -26.80 44.22 -10.81
CA SER A 6 -26.45 43.97 -12.20
C SER A 6 -26.13 45.28 -12.92
N ASP A 7 -25.14 45.23 -13.82
CA ASP A 7 -24.79 46.25 -14.81
C ASP A 7 -24.21 47.58 -14.31
N ALA A 8 -22.91 47.55 -14.04
CA ALA A 8 -22.03 48.65 -14.42
C ALA A 8 -20.97 48.07 -15.36
N PHE A 9 -21.11 48.29 -16.67
CA PHE A 9 -20.02 48.13 -17.62
C PHE A 9 -18.95 49.21 -17.35
N SER A 10 -18.25 49.09 -16.22
CA SER A 10 -17.19 50.02 -15.81
C SER A 10 -15.89 49.25 -15.68
N THR A 11 -15.08 49.32 -16.73
CA THR A 11 -13.70 49.84 -16.67
C THR A 11 -12.77 49.33 -15.56
N VAL A 12 -12.89 48.10 -15.07
CA VAL A 12 -11.86 47.54 -14.18
C VAL A 12 -10.53 47.52 -14.94
N PRO A 13 -9.46 48.18 -14.45
CA PRO A 13 -8.13 48.12 -15.06
C PRO A 13 -7.68 46.67 -15.23
N ARG A 14 -6.95 46.37 -16.31
CA ARG A 14 -6.60 44.98 -16.63
C ARG A 14 -5.83 44.30 -15.49
N GLU A 15 -5.06 45.06 -14.70
CA GLU A 15 -4.29 44.54 -13.57
C GLU A 15 -5.18 44.06 -12.40
N LEU A 16 -6.39 44.61 -12.28
CA LEU A 16 -7.33 44.28 -11.20
C LEU A 16 -8.35 43.20 -11.60
N ARG A 17 -8.38 42.80 -12.87
CA ARG A 17 -9.30 41.78 -13.38
C ARG A 17 -8.93 40.38 -12.91
N CYS A 18 -9.97 39.55 -12.79
CA CYS A 18 -9.85 38.14 -12.47
C CYS A 18 -8.98 37.39 -13.49
N THR A 19 -7.98 36.66 -13.00
CA THR A 19 -7.04 35.89 -13.83
C THR A 19 -7.54 34.45 -14.10
N TYR A 20 -8.81 34.32 -14.47
CA TYR A 20 -9.38 33.00 -14.80
C TYR A 20 -8.83 32.51 -16.14
N ARG A 21 -8.32 31.28 -16.20
CA ARG A 21 -7.50 30.80 -17.34
C ARG A 21 -8.29 30.51 -18.61
N SER A 22 -9.52 29.98 -18.51
CA SER A 22 -10.23 29.50 -19.70
C SER A 22 -10.85 30.62 -20.53
N LYS A 23 -11.41 31.64 -19.88
CA LYS A 23 -12.04 32.79 -20.56
C LYS A 23 -11.71 34.08 -19.79
N PRO A 24 -11.30 35.17 -20.45
CA PRO A 24 -11.05 36.45 -19.81
C PRO A 24 -12.30 36.92 -19.04
N CYS A 25 -12.13 37.25 -17.77
CA CYS A 25 -13.22 37.67 -16.90
C CYS A 25 -13.16 39.19 -16.67
N PRO A 26 -14.24 39.95 -16.92
CA PRO A 26 -14.24 41.40 -16.72
C PRO A 26 -14.32 41.80 -15.23
N ASN A 27 -14.67 40.87 -14.34
CA ASN A 27 -14.88 41.15 -12.92
C ASN A 27 -13.56 41.41 -12.17
N GLU A 28 -13.59 42.31 -11.19
CA GLU A 28 -12.47 42.58 -10.29
C GLU A 28 -12.13 41.35 -9.43
N ARG A 29 -10.85 41.20 -9.07
CA ARG A 29 -10.37 40.22 -8.10
C ARG A 29 -11.01 40.46 -6.74
N ALA A 30 -11.43 39.38 -6.07
CA ALA A 30 -11.99 39.49 -4.73
C ALA A 30 -10.92 39.94 -3.73
N ARG A 31 -11.31 40.62 -2.65
CA ARG A 31 -10.40 41.02 -1.56
C ARG A 31 -10.40 39.97 -0.43
N LYS A 32 -9.23 39.71 0.15
CA LYS A 32 -9.07 38.97 1.41
C LYS A 32 -9.39 39.88 2.59
N ARG A 33 -9.60 39.27 3.77
CA ARG A 33 -9.78 40.01 5.05
C ARG A 33 -8.60 40.93 5.39
N ASN A 34 -7.39 40.58 4.95
CA ASN A 34 -6.18 41.38 5.14
C ASN A 34 -5.98 42.47 4.06
N GLY A 35 -6.99 42.74 3.22
CA GLY A 35 -6.92 43.75 2.15
C GLY A 35 -6.23 43.30 0.86
N THR A 36 -5.51 42.17 0.85
CA THR A 36 -4.84 41.68 -0.37
C THR A 36 -5.82 41.10 -1.39
N LEU A 37 -5.53 41.22 -2.69
CA LEU A 37 -6.37 40.67 -3.75
C LEU A 37 -6.16 39.16 -3.92
N HIS A 38 -7.26 38.42 -4.11
CA HIS A 38 -7.24 37.07 -4.63
C HIS A 38 -6.83 37.06 -6.10
N LYS A 39 -6.54 35.87 -6.66
CA LYS A 39 -6.31 35.71 -8.11
C LYS A 39 -7.61 35.78 -8.93
N LEU A 40 -8.72 35.37 -8.33
CA LEU A 40 -10.02 35.22 -8.97
C LEU A 40 -11.05 36.19 -8.38
N CYS A 41 -12.05 36.56 -9.19
CA CYS A 41 -13.25 37.26 -8.71
C CYS A 41 -14.11 36.34 -7.83
N GLN A 42 -15.10 36.92 -7.16
CA GLN A 42 -15.95 36.19 -6.23
C GLN A 42 -16.68 35.00 -6.87
N THR A 43 -17.22 35.19 -8.08
CA THR A 43 -17.96 34.15 -8.80
C THR A 43 -17.08 32.93 -9.11
N HIS A 44 -15.87 33.15 -9.65
CA HIS A 44 -14.93 32.08 -9.95
C HIS A 44 -14.37 31.40 -8.68
N ARG A 45 -14.22 32.13 -7.57
CA ARG A 45 -13.85 31.52 -6.28
C ARG A 45 -14.91 30.55 -5.78
N LEU A 46 -16.19 30.94 -5.85
CA LEU A 46 -17.30 30.07 -5.44
C LEU A 46 -17.38 28.82 -6.32
N LYS A 47 -17.19 28.98 -7.64
CA LYS A 47 -17.16 27.86 -8.59
C LYS A 47 -15.99 26.91 -8.29
N ALA A 48 -14.78 27.44 -8.10
CA ALA A 48 -13.60 26.64 -7.73
C ALA A 48 -13.82 25.89 -6.41
N ASN A 49 -14.36 26.54 -5.39
CA ASN A 49 -14.69 25.91 -4.11
C ASN A 49 -15.76 24.81 -4.25
N LYS A 50 -16.75 24.99 -5.13
CA LYS A 50 -17.75 23.95 -5.42
C LYS A 50 -17.08 22.75 -6.08
N THR A 51 -16.32 22.96 -7.16
CA THR A 51 -15.58 21.88 -7.85
C THR A 51 -14.62 21.16 -6.92
N GLN A 52 -13.90 21.89 -6.06
CA GLN A 52 -13.00 21.30 -5.06
C GLN A 52 -13.77 20.43 -4.05
N ARG A 53 -14.91 20.91 -3.53
CA ARG A 53 -15.77 20.13 -2.63
C ARG A 53 -16.32 18.88 -3.32
N ASP A 54 -16.74 19.00 -4.58
CA ASP A 54 -17.25 17.88 -5.36
C ASP A 54 -16.18 16.82 -5.60
N MET A 55 -14.97 17.24 -6.00
CA MET A 55 -13.81 16.36 -6.15
C MET A 55 -13.49 15.64 -4.84
N GLN A 56 -13.41 16.39 -3.73
CA GLN A 56 -13.13 15.79 -2.42
C GLN A 56 -14.22 14.81 -1.99
N ARG A 57 -15.50 15.08 -2.30
CA ARG A 57 -16.59 14.14 -2.02
C ARG A 57 -16.38 12.83 -2.78
N ARG A 58 -16.11 12.90 -4.09
CA ARG A 58 -15.84 11.71 -4.93
C ARG A 58 -14.65 10.91 -4.40
N LEU A 59 -13.56 11.56 -4.04
CA LEU A 59 -12.38 10.89 -3.46
C LEU A 59 -12.68 10.21 -2.12
N ARG A 60 -13.55 10.80 -1.29
CA ARG A 60 -13.97 10.16 -0.02
C ARG A 60 -14.85 8.94 -0.28
N GLU A 61 -15.74 9.01 -1.26
CA GLU A 61 -16.63 7.92 -1.64
C GLU A 61 -15.84 6.74 -2.23
N GLN A 62 -14.92 7.03 -3.16
CA GLN A 62 -14.02 6.04 -3.73
C GLN A 62 -13.20 5.32 -2.64
N ARG A 63 -12.60 6.06 -1.70
CA ARG A 63 -11.88 5.44 -0.57
C ARG A 63 -12.76 4.55 0.31
N ARG A 64 -14.04 4.89 0.50
CA ARG A 64 -14.96 4.02 1.24
C ARG A 64 -15.28 2.75 0.46
N GLN A 65 -15.50 2.87 -0.85
CA GLN A 65 -15.71 1.71 -1.72
C GLN A 65 -14.49 0.78 -1.70
N GLU A 66 -13.29 1.32 -1.88
CA GLU A 66 -12.04 0.57 -1.79
C GLU A 66 -11.87 -0.12 -0.42
N GLN A 67 -12.27 0.53 0.68
CA GLN A 67 -12.25 -0.09 2.01
C GLN A 67 -13.26 -1.24 2.14
N LEU A 68 -14.48 -1.08 1.63
CA LEU A 68 -15.49 -2.13 1.64
C LEU A 68 -15.07 -3.32 0.77
N GLU A 69 -14.52 -3.07 -0.42
CA GLU A 69 -14.01 -4.11 -1.31
C GLU A 69 -12.87 -4.90 -0.64
N ARG A 70 -11.95 -4.22 0.06
CA ARG A 70 -10.92 -4.90 0.86
C ARG A 70 -11.53 -5.78 1.94
N GLN A 71 -12.48 -5.26 2.71
CA GLN A 71 -13.16 -6.04 3.76
C GLN A 71 -13.88 -7.26 3.19
N LEU A 72 -14.56 -7.13 2.05
CA LEU A 72 -15.20 -8.25 1.37
C LEU A 72 -14.18 -9.29 0.87
N ASN A 73 -13.06 -8.84 0.33
CA ASN A 73 -11.98 -9.73 -0.08
C ASN A 73 -11.36 -10.47 1.10
N ASP A 74 -11.17 -9.78 2.24
CA ASP A 74 -10.67 -10.40 3.47
C ASP A 74 -11.63 -11.49 3.98
N LEU A 75 -12.95 -11.20 3.99
CA LEU A 75 -13.98 -12.19 4.36
C LEU A 75 -13.96 -13.40 3.41
N LYS A 76 -13.84 -13.17 2.10
CA LYS A 76 -13.76 -14.24 1.11
C LYS A 76 -12.48 -15.07 1.26
N ALA A 77 -11.36 -14.45 1.61
CA ALA A 77 -10.12 -15.15 1.89
C ALA A 77 -10.24 -16.02 3.15
N MET A 78 -10.94 -15.54 4.18
CA MET A 78 -11.24 -16.34 5.37
C MET A 78 -12.14 -17.53 5.05
N GLU A 79 -13.18 -17.35 4.24
CA GLU A 79 -14.07 -18.42 3.79
C GLU A 79 -13.31 -19.51 3.01
N LEU A 80 -12.43 -19.10 2.09
CA LEU A 80 -11.60 -20.04 1.33
C LEU A 80 -10.64 -20.83 2.23
N LEU A 81 -10.08 -20.18 3.26
CA LEU A 81 -9.21 -20.85 4.22
C LEU A 81 -9.98 -21.85 5.09
N ASP A 82 -11.21 -21.51 5.49
CA ASP A 82 -12.10 -22.39 6.23
C ASP A 82 -12.49 -23.62 5.39
N GLU A 83 -12.86 -23.42 4.12
CA GLU A 83 -13.12 -24.51 3.17
C GLU A 83 -11.91 -25.44 3.00
N PHE A 84 -10.71 -24.87 2.88
CA PHE A 84 -9.47 -25.65 2.78
C PHE A 84 -9.18 -26.46 4.06
N LEU A 85 -9.38 -25.87 5.24
CA LEU A 85 -9.18 -26.55 6.52
C LEU A 85 -10.22 -27.64 6.78
N GLN A 86 -11.45 -27.45 6.29
CA GLN A 86 -12.55 -28.41 6.39
C GLN A 86 -12.47 -29.52 5.34
N ALA A 87 -11.71 -29.32 4.26
CA ALA A 87 -11.49 -30.36 3.26
C ALA A 87 -10.85 -31.56 3.95
N GLU A 88 -11.53 -32.71 3.87
CA GLU A 88 -10.98 -33.97 4.31
C GLU A 88 -9.69 -34.22 3.50
N ILE A 89 -8.55 -34.19 4.18
CA ILE A 89 -7.30 -34.70 3.61
C ILE A 89 -7.60 -36.16 3.26
N PRO A 90 -7.46 -36.59 1.98
CA PRO A 90 -7.65 -37.98 1.62
C PRO A 90 -6.84 -38.84 2.57
N LEU A 91 -7.54 -39.71 3.31
CA LEU A 91 -6.94 -40.68 4.22
C LEU A 91 -6.28 -41.84 3.47
N GLU A 92 -5.93 -41.65 2.20
CA GLU A 92 -4.81 -42.36 1.60
C GLU A 92 -3.54 -41.76 2.23
N LEU A 93 -3.34 -42.10 3.51
CA LEU A 93 -2.00 -42.31 4.01
C LEU A 93 -1.36 -43.22 2.97
N ASP A 94 -0.27 -42.75 2.36
CA ASP A 94 0.69 -43.64 1.72
C ASP A 94 0.97 -44.73 2.75
N THR A 95 0.33 -45.89 2.59
CA THR A 95 0.51 -47.04 3.45
C THR A 95 1.91 -47.53 3.19
N ASP A 96 2.90 -46.95 3.87
CA ASP A 96 4.27 -47.43 4.07
C ASP A 96 5.04 -48.00 2.85
N GLU A 97 4.56 -47.89 1.61
CA GLU A 97 5.27 -48.33 0.40
C GLU A 97 6.07 -47.17 -0.22
N ASP A 98 5.61 -45.92 -0.09
CA ASP A 98 6.27 -44.74 -0.69
C ASP A 98 6.94 -43.78 0.33
N LEU A 99 6.81 -44.05 1.63
CA LEU A 99 7.52 -43.31 2.70
C LEU A 99 9.04 -43.58 2.74
N ASP A 100 9.53 -44.46 1.86
CA ASP A 100 10.96 -44.61 1.55
C ASP A 100 11.55 -43.44 0.74
N MET A 101 10.77 -42.42 0.38
CA MET A 101 11.27 -41.29 -0.42
C MET A 101 12.24 -40.36 0.33
N TRP A 102 12.19 -40.29 1.66
CA TRP A 102 13.26 -39.68 2.48
C TRP A 102 13.87 -40.72 3.41
N GLY A 103 14.16 -41.90 2.83
CA GLY A 103 14.78 -43.08 3.42
C GLY A 103 15.35 -42.82 4.81
N ILE A 104 14.59 -43.22 5.82
CA ILE A 104 15.09 -43.31 7.17
C ILE A 104 16.28 -44.28 7.08
N PRO A 105 17.54 -43.82 7.24
CA PRO A 105 18.66 -44.73 7.14
C PRO A 105 18.49 -45.76 8.24
N GLU A 106 18.53 -47.03 7.84
CA GLU A 106 18.43 -48.17 8.73
C GLU A 106 19.35 -47.93 9.95
N PRO A 107 18.85 -48.13 11.18
CA PRO A 107 19.63 -47.81 12.37
C PRO A 107 20.95 -48.58 12.32
N LEU A 108 22.05 -47.83 12.39
CA LEU A 108 23.40 -48.39 12.31
C LEU A 108 23.54 -49.50 13.37
N SER A 109 23.87 -50.71 12.92
CA SER A 109 24.01 -51.88 13.79
C SER A 109 25.14 -51.74 14.82
N SER A 110 26.05 -50.79 14.61
CA SER A 110 27.09 -50.39 15.54
C SER A 110 27.47 -48.92 15.32
N PRO A 111 28.09 -48.24 16.29
CA PRO A 111 28.61 -46.90 16.10
C PRO A 111 29.54 -46.86 14.89
N VAL A 112 29.22 -46.04 13.89
CA VAL A 112 30.10 -45.84 12.72
C VAL A 112 31.27 -44.99 13.17
N ASP A 113 32.47 -45.52 12.98
CA ASP A 113 33.71 -44.78 13.19
C ASP A 113 33.81 -43.72 12.09
N TRP A 114 33.99 -42.46 12.49
CA TRP A 114 34.01 -41.35 11.55
C TRP A 114 35.29 -41.39 10.72
N SER A 115 35.20 -41.06 9.43
CA SER A 115 36.42 -40.99 8.61
C SER A 115 37.34 -39.89 9.15
N PRO A 116 38.68 -40.10 9.15
CA PRO A 116 39.63 -39.08 9.57
C PRO A 116 39.44 -37.76 8.81
N GLU A 117 39.02 -37.83 7.55
CA GLU A 117 38.73 -36.69 6.70
C GLU A 117 37.51 -35.90 7.19
N ASP A 118 36.42 -36.59 7.57
CA ASP A 118 35.21 -35.95 8.11
C ASP A 118 35.47 -35.33 9.49
N ILE A 119 36.30 -35.98 10.31
CA ILE A 119 36.73 -35.43 11.61
C ILE A 119 37.54 -34.15 11.40
N ASP A 120 38.50 -34.14 10.47
CA ASP A 120 39.33 -32.96 10.19
C ASP A 120 38.52 -31.81 9.59
N LEU A 121 37.53 -32.12 8.74
CA LEU A 121 36.56 -31.15 8.22
C LEU A 121 35.75 -30.52 9.35
N LEU A 122 35.25 -31.32 10.30
CA LEU A 122 34.53 -30.81 11.46
C LEU A 122 35.41 -29.94 12.35
N LEU A 123 36.65 -30.37 12.62
CA LEU A 123 37.62 -29.59 13.40
C LEU A 123 37.92 -28.24 12.73
N THR A 124 38.03 -28.23 11.41
CA THR A 124 38.21 -27.02 10.60
C THR A 124 37.00 -26.08 10.70
N LEU A 125 35.79 -26.61 10.57
CA LEU A 125 34.54 -25.84 10.67
C LEU A 125 34.28 -25.28 12.07
N LEU A 126 34.66 -26.04 13.11
CA LEU A 126 34.55 -25.63 14.52
C LEU A 126 35.71 -24.73 14.97
N GLY A 127 36.69 -24.45 14.09
CA GLY A 127 37.87 -23.66 14.41
C GLY A 127 38.83 -24.33 15.41
N ALA A 128 38.66 -25.62 15.65
CA ALA A 128 39.48 -26.44 16.53
C ALA A 128 40.66 -27.00 15.73
N THR A 129 41.59 -26.15 15.29
CA THR A 129 42.85 -26.65 14.72
C THR A 129 43.61 -27.37 15.83
N SER A 130 43.96 -28.65 15.64
CA SER A 130 44.93 -29.31 16.51
C SER A 130 46.27 -28.59 16.35
N ASN A 131 46.56 -27.65 17.26
CA ASN A 131 47.90 -27.12 17.45
C ASN A 131 48.78 -28.27 17.97
N SER A 132 49.27 -29.12 17.07
CA SER A 132 50.54 -29.81 17.27
C SER A 132 51.66 -28.78 17.12
N SER A 133 51.82 -27.92 18.13
CA SER A 133 53.07 -27.24 18.36
C SER A 133 53.87 -28.09 19.33
N VAL A 134 54.70 -28.95 18.75
CA VAL A 134 55.85 -29.52 19.42
C VAL A 134 56.87 -28.39 19.55
N HIS A 135 56.93 -27.74 20.72
CA HIS A 135 58.18 -27.42 21.42
C HIS A 135 57.94 -26.83 22.81
#